data_AF-A0A8T4ERD2-F1
#
_entry.id   AF-A0A8T4ERD2-F1
#
_cell.length_a   1.000
_cell.length_b   1.000
_cell.length_c   1.000
_cell.angle_alpha   90.00
_cell.angle_beta   90.00
_cell.angle_gamma   90.00
#
_symmetry.space_group_name_H-M   'P 1'
#
loop_
_entity.id
_entity.type
_entity.pdbx_description
1 polymer ?
#
loop_
_entity_poly.entity_id
_entity_poly.type
_entity_poly.pdbx_seq_one_letter_code
_entity_poly.pdbx_strand_id
1 'polypeptide(L)'
;MIFLNPTRDFFLAASKHAKESLVKNLNYIEAEIIMAQEALIRLKAQGMTPAVLNSFENKLDDLKRLLASKRKEFSLKTSSSN
;
A
#
# COMPACT_ATOMS: atom_id res chain seq x y z
N MET A 1 25.13 13.32 33.04
CA MET A 1 23.79 12.71 32.91
C MET A 1 23.14 13.28 31.67
N ILE A 2 22.87 12.44 30.66
CA ILE A 2 22.07 12.87 29.51
C ILE A 2 20.61 12.82 29.98
N PHE A 3 19.97 13.98 30.09
CA PHE A 3 18.53 14.05 30.32
C PHE A 3 17.83 13.53 29.05
N LEU A 4 17.45 12.25 29.05
CA LEU A 4 16.44 11.72 28.14
C LEU A 4 15.19 12.56 28.37
N ASN A 5 14.71 13.25 27.33
CA ASN A 5 13.44 13.96 27.39
C ASN A 5 12.37 12.93 26.98
N PRO A 6 11.71 12.26 27.94
CA PRO A 6 10.89 11.07 27.66
C PRO A 6 9.75 11.38 26.69
N THR A 7 9.27 12.62 26.69
CA THR A 7 8.26 13.11 25.76
C THR A 7 8.77 13.12 24.31
N ARG A 8 10.00 13.59 24.08
CA ARG A 8 10.63 13.58 22.75
C ARG A 8 10.81 12.15 22.24
N ASP A 9 11.32 11.26 23.07
CA ASP A 9 11.60 9.87 22.67
C ASP A 9 10.30 9.10 22.37
N PHE A 10 9.24 9.37 23.14
CA PHE A 10 7.89 8.87 22.85
C PHE A 10 7.38 9.34 21.49
N PHE A 11 7.48 10.64 21.18
CA PHE A 11 7.05 11.17 19.87
C PHE A 11 7.86 10.61 18.70
N LEU A 12 9.16 10.41 18.88
CA LEU A 12 10.03 9.79 17.87
C LEU A 12 9.64 8.33 17.63
N ALA A 13 9.42 7.56 18.69
CA ALA A 13 9.00 6.16 18.61
C ALA A 13 7.61 6.02 17.96
N ALA A 14 6.64 6.86 18.36
CA ALA A 14 5.30 6.87 17.78
C ALA A 14 5.32 7.23 16.29
N SER A 15 6.13 8.22 15.89
CA SER A 15 6.31 8.61 14.49
C SER A 15 6.94 7.49 13.65
N LYS A 16 7.95 6.80 14.19
CA LYS A 16 8.57 5.64 13.55
C LYS A 16 7.58 4.50 13.37
N HIS A 17 6.81 4.16 14.41
CA HIS A 17 5.78 3.12 14.35
C HIS A 17 4.68 3.45 13.32
N ALA A 18 4.22 4.70 13.28
CA ALA A 18 3.25 5.15 12.27
C ALA A 18 3.79 4.98 10.84
N LYS A 19 5.06 5.35 10.61
CA LYS A 19 5.73 5.16 9.32
C LYS A 19 5.85 3.69 8.94
N GLU A 20 6.25 2.82 9.87
CA GLU A 20 6.36 1.38 9.63
C GLU A 20 5.00 0.73 9.34
N SER A 21 3.94 1.11 10.06
CA SER A 21 2.58 0.64 9.80
C SER A 21 2.09 1.05 8.41
N LEU A 22 2.35 2.29 7.99
CA LEU A 22 2.02 2.77 6.65
C LEU A 22 2.78 2.01 5.55
N VAL A 23 4.07 1.77 5.73
CA VAL A 23 4.88 0.97 4.78
C VAL A 23 4.35 -0.46 4.67
N LYS A 24 4.00 -1.10 5.80
CA LYS A 24 3.38 -2.43 5.80
C LYS A 24 2.09 -2.45 4.99
N ASN A 25 1.23 -1.43 5.15
CA ASN A 25 -0.02 -1.34 4.41
C ASN A 25 0.20 -1.16 2.90
N LEU A 26 1.19 -0.36 2.49
CA LEU A 26 1.55 -0.21 1.07
C LEU A 26 2.06 -1.54 0.49
N ASN A 27 2.96 -2.22 1.19
CA ASN A 27 3.51 -3.51 0.77
C ASN A 27 2.41 -4.58 0.66
N TYR A 28 1.42 -4.56 1.55
CA TYR A 28 0.27 -5.47 1.49
C TYR A 28 -0.55 -5.26 0.22
N ILE A 29 -0.88 -4.01 -0.11
CA ILE A 29 -1.63 -3.68 -1.34
C ILE A 29 -0.83 -4.06 -2.59
N GLU A 30 0.50 -3.84 -2.58
CA GLU A 30 1.38 -4.26 -3.68
C GLU A 30 1.39 -5.78 -3.86
N ALA A 31 1.46 -6.54 -2.78
CA ALA A 31 1.37 -8.01 -2.83
C ALA A 31 0.00 -8.47 -3.38
N GLU A 32 -1.09 -7.81 -2.97
CA GLU A 32 -2.43 -8.12 -3.47
C GLU A 32 -2.57 -7.85 -4.98
N ILE A 33 -1.97 -6.77 -5.48
CA ILE A 33 -1.90 -6.46 -6.92
C ILE A 33 -1.15 -7.57 -7.68
N ILE A 34 0.00 -8.02 -7.17
CA ILE A 34 0.79 -9.09 -7.81
C ILE A 34 -0.03 -10.39 -7.87
N MET A 35 -0.65 -10.79 -6.76
CA MET A 35 -1.50 -11.98 -6.73
C MET A 35 -2.70 -11.86 -7.68
N ALA A 36 -3.32 -10.69 -7.78
CA ALA A 36 -4.42 -10.44 -8.70
C ALA A 36 -3.98 -10.49 -10.18
N GLN A 37 -2.77 -10.00 -10.49
CA GLN A 37 -2.17 -10.12 -11.83
C GLN A 37 -1.90 -11.58 -12.20
N GLU A 38 -1.29 -12.35 -11.28
CA GLU A 38 -1.05 -13.77 -11.50
C GLU A 38 -2.35 -14.55 -11.71
N ALA A 39 -3.37 -14.25 -10.91
CA ALA A 39 -4.70 -14.84 -11.05
C ALA A 39 -5.29 -14.52 -12.43
N LEU A 40 -5.20 -13.27 -12.90
CA LEU A 40 -5.67 -12.88 -14.23
C LEU A 40 -4.95 -13.63 -15.34
N ILE A 41 -3.62 -13.80 -15.26
CA ILE A 41 -2.83 -14.56 -16.23
C ILE A 41 -3.30 -16.03 -16.26
N ARG A 42 -3.51 -16.65 -15.10
CA ARG A 42 -4.00 -18.02 -15.00
C ARG A 42 -5.40 -18.16 -15.60
N LEU A 43 -6.31 -17.23 -15.31
CA LEU A 43 -7.67 -17.23 -15.86
C LEU A 43 -7.68 -17.06 -17.39
N LYS A 44 -6.80 -16.20 -17.92
CA LYS A 44 -6.59 -16.04 -19.38
C LYS A 44 -6.11 -17.34 -20.01
N ALA A 45 -5.13 -18.01 -19.39
CA ALA A 45 -4.61 -19.30 -19.86
C ALA A 45 -5.65 -20.43 -19.82
N GLN A 46 -6.61 -20.37 -18.88
CA GLN A 46 -7.72 -21.32 -18.78
C GLN A 46 -8.86 -21.07 -19.78
N GLY A 47 -8.78 -20.02 -20.60
CA GLY A 47 -9.83 -19.70 -21.57
C GLY A 47 -11.14 -19.22 -20.92
N MET A 48 -11.05 -18.56 -19.75
CA MET A 48 -12.20 -18.00 -19.05
C MET A 48 -12.93 -16.96 -19.91
N THR A 49 -14.22 -16.77 -19.63
CA THR A 49 -15.04 -15.84 -20.41
C THR A 49 -14.54 -14.40 -20.27
N PRO A 50 -14.67 -13.57 -21.32
CA PRO A 50 -14.27 -12.16 -21.27
C PRO A 50 -14.93 -11.37 -20.12
N ALA A 51 -16.17 -11.73 -19.74
CA ALA A 51 -16.87 -11.10 -18.63
C ALA A 51 -16.17 -11.34 -17.28
N VAL A 52 -15.70 -12.57 -17.04
CA VAL A 52 -14.93 -12.91 -15.83
C VAL A 52 -13.60 -12.16 -15.85
N LEU A 53 -12.87 -12.19 -16.97
CA LEU A 53 -11.60 -11.48 -17.10
C LEU A 53 -11.73 -9.97 -16.84
N ASN A 54 -12.77 -9.35 -17.41
CA ASN A 54 -13.05 -7.92 -17.21
C ASN A 54 -13.35 -7.58 -15.75
N SER A 55 -14.07 -8.44 -15.03
CA SER A 55 -14.31 -8.24 -13.59
C SER A 55 -13.01 -8.28 -12.78
N PHE A 56 -12.07 -9.15 -13.12
CA PHE A 56 -10.76 -9.21 -12.47
C PHE A 56 -9.86 -8.02 -12.85
N GLU A 57 -9.91 -7.59 -14.11
CA GLU A 57 -9.20 -6.38 -14.58
C GLU A 57 -9.70 -5.12 -13.87
N ASN A 58 -11.01 -4.95 -13.71
CA ASN A 58 -11.59 -3.84 -12.96
C ASN A 58 -11.12 -3.84 -11.50
N LYS A 59 -11.16 -5.01 -10.84
CA LYS A 59 -10.66 -5.14 -9.46
C LYS A 59 -9.17 -4.81 -9.34
N LEU A 60 -8.38 -5.21 -10.33
CA LEU A 60 -6.95 -4.89 -10.38
C LEU A 60 -6.72 -3.38 -10.51
N ASP A 61 -7.52 -2.70 -11.34
CA ASP A 61 -7.41 -1.26 -11.51
C ASP A 61 -7.87 -0.48 -10.27
N ASP A 62 -8.87 -0.96 -9.56
CA ASP A 62 -9.27 -0.40 -8.26
C ASP A 62 -8.13 -0.51 -7.23
N LEU A 63 -7.45 -1.66 -7.15
CA LEU A 63 -6.29 -1.84 -6.27
C LEU A 63 -5.13 -0.91 -6.63
N LYS A 64 -4.83 -0.73 -7.93
CA LYS A 64 -3.83 0.23 -8.39
C LYS A 64 -4.18 1.66 -8.02
N ARG A 65 -5.46 2.05 -8.17
CA ARG A 65 -5.96 3.38 -7.76
C ARG A 65 -5.82 3.58 -6.26
N LEU A 66 -6.15 2.57 -5.46
CA LEU A 66 -5.98 2.60 -4.01
C LEU A 66 -4.50 2.77 -3.63
N LEU A 67 -3.59 2.03 -4.27
CA LEU A 67 -2.16 2.16 -4.05
C LEU A 67 -1.65 3.57 -4.40
N ALA A 68 -2.06 4.10 -5.56
CA ALA A 68 -1.69 5.44 -5.99
C ALA A 68 -2.18 6.52 -5.01
N SER A 69 -3.42 6.40 -4.54
CA SER A 69 -3.99 7.28 -3.52
C SER A 69 -3.18 7.24 -2.22
N LYS A 70 -2.88 6.03 -1.72
CA LYS A 70 -2.12 5.84 -0.47
C LYS A 70 -0.67 6.33 -0.57
N ARG A 71 -0.02 6.14 -1.72
CA ARG A 71 1.31 6.70 -2.01
C ARG A 71 1.27 8.23 -2.05
N LYS A 72 0.23 8.83 -2.62
CA LYS A 72 0.05 10.29 -2.65
C LYS A 72 -0.18 10.86 -1.24
N GLU A 73 -1.03 10.22 -0.43
CA GLU A 73 -1.22 10.56 0.99
C GLU A 73 0.11 10.51 1.76
N PHE A 74 0.95 9.49 1.49
CA PHE A 74 2.28 9.37 2.09
C PHE A 74 3.22 10.50 1.66
N SER A 75 3.31 10.77 0.35
CA SER A 75 4.16 11.83 -0.19
C SER A 75 3.79 13.20 0.37
N LEU A 76 2.50 13.56 0.40
CA LEU A 76 2.02 14.83 0.96
C LEU A 76 2.37 14.99 2.45
N LYS A 77 2.26 13.91 3.24
CA LYS A 77 2.66 13.92 4.66
C LYS A 77 4.16 14.11 4.86
N THR A 78 4.99 13.65 3.92
CA THR A 78 6.45 13.87 3.97
C THR A 78 6.88 15.25 3.47
N SER A 79 6.13 15.86 2.54
CA SER A 79 6.43 17.20 2.00
C SER A 79 6.02 18.35 2.91
N SER A 80 5.03 18.13 3.78
CA SER A 80 4.52 19.16 4.71
C SER A 80 5.35 19.31 6.00
N SER A 81 6.51 18.66 6.11
CA SER A 81 7.39 18.70 7.29
C SER A 81 8.79 19.26 7.02
N ASN A 82 8.97 20.01 5.92
CA ASN A 82 10.19 20.80 5.66
C ASN A 82 9.92 22.29 5.81
#